data_AF-A0ABC8BER1-F1
#
_entry.id   AF-A0ABC8BER1-F1
#
_cell.length_a   1.000
_cell.length_b   1.000
_cell.length_c   1.000
_cell.angle_alpha   90.00
_cell.angle_beta   90.00
_cell.angle_gamma   90.00
#
_symmetry.space_group_name_H-M   'P 1'
#
loop_
_entity.id
_entity.type
_entity.pdbx_description
1 polymer ?
#
loop_
_entity_poly.entity_id
_entity_poly.type
_entity_poly.pdbx_seq_one_letter_code
_entity_poly.pdbx_strand_id
1 'polypeptide(L)'
;MQSSKIFVLLSVAICMAGCAAPQQKPPRAAPHETHVFKPIAFEYDSKRPAAANFAQQLDTPIFQCDLEAVTGSYAVRYGDRQGIAEYTQSLLDCNKHARSEGDAAVARLKAAGVSARQSELAKDLYAKWAAYLSTMSPYSRPNIRAKADYVTAKEALATEVKFAQ
;
A
#
# COMPACT_ATOMS: atom_id res chain seq x y z
N MET A 1 93.92 17.49 -15.34
CA MET A 1 92.85 17.63 -16.35
C MET A 1 91.60 16.95 -15.83
N GLN A 2 90.70 17.69 -15.17
CA GLN A 2 89.41 17.18 -14.72
C GLN A 2 88.34 17.84 -15.58
N SER A 3 87.72 17.05 -16.46
CA SER A 3 86.66 17.49 -17.35
C SER A 3 85.30 17.30 -16.70
N SER A 4 84.55 18.40 -16.70
CA SER A 4 83.11 18.53 -16.52
C SER A 4 82.27 17.39 -17.10
N LYS A 5 81.13 17.09 -16.47
CA LYS A 5 79.79 17.50 -16.95
C LYS A 5 78.68 16.85 -16.10
N ILE A 6 77.92 17.72 -15.44
CA ILE A 6 76.61 17.47 -14.85
C ILE A 6 75.64 17.06 -15.97
N PHE A 7 75.01 15.89 -15.86
CA PHE A 7 73.86 15.45 -16.66
C PHE A 7 72.62 15.56 -15.75
N VAL A 8 71.80 16.60 -15.93
CA VAL A 8 70.55 16.62 -16.71
C VAL A 8 69.44 15.75 -16.11
N LEU A 9 68.60 16.44 -15.31
CA LEU A 9 67.13 16.47 -15.35
C LEU A 9 66.34 15.23 -15.80
N LEU A 10 65.41 14.79 -14.94
CA LEU A 10 64.05 14.43 -15.38
C LEU A 10 63.06 14.65 -14.23
N SER A 11 62.64 15.91 -14.09
CA SER A 11 61.46 16.30 -13.33
C SER A 11 60.23 15.80 -14.08
N VAL A 12 59.52 14.81 -13.51
CA VAL A 12 58.21 14.38 -13.99
C VAL A 12 57.21 15.50 -13.71
N ALA A 13 56.93 16.32 -14.72
CA ALA A 13 55.81 17.24 -14.71
C ALA A 13 54.52 16.44 -14.94
N ILE A 14 53.76 16.23 -13.86
CA ILE A 14 52.40 15.68 -13.93
C ILE A 14 51.50 16.80 -14.46
N CYS A 15 51.20 16.76 -15.75
CA CYS A 15 50.18 17.59 -16.36
C CYS A 15 48.83 17.24 -15.76
N MET A 16 48.34 18.07 -14.84
CA MET A 16 46.94 18.10 -14.41
C MET A 16 46.08 18.66 -15.55
N ALA A 17 45.85 17.85 -16.58
CA ALA A 17 44.78 18.09 -17.54
C ALA A 17 43.53 17.37 -17.03
N GLY A 18 42.75 18.06 -16.21
CA GLY A 18 41.41 17.62 -15.85
C GLY A 18 40.52 17.62 -17.08
N CYS A 19 40.31 16.46 -17.70
CA CYS A 19 39.16 16.24 -18.57
C CYS A 19 37.91 16.33 -17.71
N ALA A 20 37.29 17.53 -17.66
CA ALA A 20 35.92 17.65 -17.24
C ALA A 20 35.08 16.80 -18.21
N ALA A 21 34.61 15.64 -17.73
CA ALA A 21 33.66 14.84 -18.48
C ALA A 21 32.45 15.73 -18.84
N PRO A 22 31.95 15.69 -20.08
CA PRO A 22 30.78 16.45 -20.45
C PRO A 22 29.64 16.07 -19.50
N GLN A 23 29.13 17.07 -18.78
CA GLN A 23 28.00 16.93 -17.88
C GLN A 23 26.81 16.51 -18.73
N GLN A 24 26.55 15.20 -18.81
CA GLN A 24 25.36 14.67 -19.43
C GLN A 24 24.18 15.29 -18.68
N LYS A 25 23.41 16.13 -19.38
CA LYS A 25 22.10 16.56 -18.88
C LYS A 25 21.36 15.27 -18.54
N PRO A 26 20.88 15.09 -17.30
CA PRO A 26 20.07 13.93 -16.98
C PRO A 26 18.94 13.87 -18.00
N PRO A 27 18.64 12.68 -18.54
CA PRO A 27 17.52 12.53 -19.47
C PRO A 27 16.29 13.19 -18.84
N ARG A 28 15.55 13.99 -19.62
CA ARG A 28 14.25 14.51 -19.19
C ARG A 28 13.46 13.30 -18.71
N ALA A 29 13.19 13.25 -17.40
CA ALA A 29 12.33 12.21 -16.85
C ALA A 29 11.03 12.22 -17.65
N ALA A 30 10.55 11.04 -18.04
CA ALA A 30 9.25 10.92 -18.68
C ALA A 30 8.20 11.64 -17.82
N PRO A 31 7.14 12.22 -18.41
CA PRO A 31 6.07 12.84 -17.64
C PRO A 31 5.53 11.84 -16.60
N HIS A 32 5.57 12.22 -15.32
CA HIS A 32 4.96 11.44 -14.25
C HIS A 32 3.45 11.68 -14.30
N GLU A 33 2.66 10.63 -14.51
CA GLU A 33 1.21 10.68 -14.32
C GLU A 33 0.92 10.66 -12.82
N THR A 34 0.23 11.68 -12.30
CA THR A 34 -0.13 11.77 -10.87
C THR A 34 -0.92 10.55 -10.45
N HIS A 35 -0.48 9.88 -9.39
CA HIS A 35 -1.23 8.75 -8.84
C HIS A 35 -2.54 9.22 -8.21
N VAL A 36 -3.64 8.54 -8.56
CA VAL A 36 -4.98 8.81 -8.05
C VAL A 36 -5.64 7.50 -7.70
N PHE A 37 -6.24 7.43 -6.51
CA PHE A 37 -7.00 6.27 -6.06
C PHE A 37 -8.16 5.98 -7.01
N LYS A 38 -8.23 4.75 -7.52
CA LYS A 38 -9.34 4.26 -8.37
C LYS A 38 -10.02 3.09 -7.64
N PRO A 39 -11.21 3.29 -7.06
CA PRO A 39 -11.89 2.24 -6.32
C PRO A 39 -12.31 1.09 -7.22
N ILE A 40 -12.20 -0.14 -6.72
CA ILE A 40 -12.74 -1.33 -7.38
C ILE A 40 -14.17 -1.51 -6.87
N ALA A 41 -15.14 -1.51 -7.78
CA ALA A 41 -16.53 -1.72 -7.42
C ALA A 41 -16.74 -3.15 -6.89
N PHE A 42 -17.54 -3.28 -5.83
CA PHE A 42 -18.00 -4.58 -5.36
C PHE A 42 -19.25 -5.02 -6.14
N GLU A 43 -19.19 -6.22 -6.72
CA GLU A 43 -20.32 -6.87 -7.36
C GLU A 43 -20.94 -7.90 -6.42
N TYR A 44 -22.22 -7.72 -6.07
CA TYR A 44 -22.95 -8.64 -5.21
C TYR A 44 -23.34 -9.90 -5.98
N ASP A 45 -22.99 -11.08 -5.46
CA ASP A 45 -23.38 -12.37 -6.04
C ASP A 45 -24.61 -12.92 -5.33
N SER A 46 -25.75 -12.90 -6.01
CA SER A 46 -27.02 -13.40 -5.47
C SER A 46 -27.04 -14.91 -5.22
N LYS A 47 -26.10 -15.68 -5.80
CA LYS A 47 -25.98 -17.12 -5.58
C LYS A 47 -25.19 -17.45 -4.31
N ARG A 48 -24.52 -16.46 -3.71
CA ARG A 48 -23.73 -16.65 -2.49
C ARG A 48 -24.52 -16.25 -1.25
N PRO A 49 -24.27 -16.93 -0.11
CA PRO A 49 -24.85 -16.51 1.17
C PRO A 49 -24.56 -15.05 1.48
N ALA A 50 -25.52 -14.33 2.07
CA ALA A 50 -25.39 -12.91 2.37
C ALA A 50 -24.17 -12.61 3.26
N ALA A 51 -23.90 -13.46 4.26
CA ALA A 51 -22.70 -13.34 5.10
C ALA A 51 -21.39 -13.55 4.34
N ALA A 52 -21.38 -14.38 3.29
CA ALA A 52 -20.20 -14.55 2.42
C ALA A 52 -19.99 -13.34 1.51
N ASN A 53 -21.07 -12.74 0.99
CA ASN A 53 -21.00 -11.46 0.26
C ASN A 53 -20.50 -10.32 1.17
N PHE A 54 -20.98 -10.27 2.42
CA PHE A 54 -20.53 -9.29 3.40
C PHE A 54 -19.02 -9.33 3.62
N ALA A 55 -18.46 -10.52 3.87
CA ALA A 55 -17.01 -10.67 4.04
C ALA A 55 -16.22 -10.22 2.80
N GLN A 56 -16.70 -10.56 1.61
CA GLN A 56 -16.04 -10.18 0.36
C GLN A 56 -16.12 -8.67 0.11
N GLN A 57 -17.25 -8.03 0.41
CA GLN A 57 -17.41 -6.59 0.26
C GLN A 57 -16.44 -5.81 1.16
N LEU A 58 -16.08 -6.37 2.32
CA LEU A 58 -15.05 -5.79 3.21
C LEU A 58 -13.62 -6.05 2.73
N ASP A 59 -13.34 -7.20 2.11
CA ASP A 59 -12.01 -7.62 1.64
C ASP A 59 -11.49 -6.69 0.52
N THR A 60 -12.34 -6.33 -0.45
CA THR A 60 -11.93 -5.50 -1.61
C THR A 60 -11.26 -4.19 -1.19
N PRO A 61 -11.90 -3.32 -0.40
CA PRO A 61 -11.28 -2.07 0.01
C PRO A 61 -10.08 -2.26 0.96
N ILE A 62 -10.04 -3.31 1.78
CA ILE A 62 -8.86 -3.61 2.61
C ILE A 62 -7.64 -3.87 1.74
N PHE A 63 -7.79 -4.71 0.71
CA PHE A 63 -6.69 -5.00 -0.20
C PHE A 63 -6.19 -3.73 -0.89
N GLN A 64 -7.10 -2.88 -1.37
CA GLN A 64 -6.73 -1.63 -2.02
C GLN A 64 -6.00 -0.68 -1.06
N CYS A 65 -6.52 -0.47 0.15
CA CYS A 65 -5.91 0.46 1.10
C CYS A 65 -4.55 -0.05 1.63
N ASP A 66 -4.39 -1.38 1.78
CA ASP A 66 -3.09 -2.00 2.12
C ASP A 66 -2.06 -1.72 1.02
N LEU A 67 -2.46 -1.82 -0.25
CA LEU A 67 -1.59 -1.50 -1.39
C LEU A 67 -1.18 -0.04 -1.41
N GLU A 68 -2.11 0.89 -1.18
CA GLU A 68 -1.82 2.33 -1.09
C GLU A 68 -0.85 2.65 0.05
N ALA A 69 -1.07 2.07 1.23
CA ALA A 69 -0.22 2.26 2.39
C ALA A 69 1.19 1.67 2.17
N VAL A 70 1.29 0.45 1.65
CA VAL A 70 2.57 -0.21 1.38
C VAL A 70 3.34 0.55 0.30
N THR A 71 2.68 0.97 -0.78
CA THR A 71 3.34 1.72 -1.86
C THR A 71 3.80 3.09 -1.38
N GLY A 72 2.96 3.80 -0.62
CA GLY A 72 3.35 5.04 0.06
C GLY A 72 4.53 4.86 1.01
N SER A 73 4.64 3.71 1.69
CA SER A 73 5.79 3.43 2.56
C SER A 73 7.12 3.33 1.83
N TYR A 74 7.12 2.90 0.56
CA TYR A 74 8.31 2.96 -0.28
C TYR A 74 8.67 4.41 -0.62
N ALA A 75 7.68 5.24 -0.96
CA ALA A 75 7.91 6.66 -1.21
C ALA A 75 8.52 7.36 0.02
N VAL A 76 7.99 7.08 1.22
CA VAL A 76 8.56 7.55 2.50
C VAL A 76 10.00 7.06 2.68
N ARG A 77 10.24 5.76 2.49
CA ARG A 77 11.56 5.14 2.68
C ARG A 77 12.64 5.75 1.78
N TYR A 78 12.29 6.13 0.56
CA TYR A 78 13.23 6.68 -0.43
C TYR A 78 13.20 8.21 -0.53
N GLY A 79 12.41 8.89 0.30
CA GLY A 79 12.36 10.36 0.33
C GLY A 79 11.70 10.99 -0.90
N ASP A 80 10.85 10.24 -1.60
CA ASP A 80 10.07 10.75 -2.73
C ASP A 80 8.91 11.62 -2.23
N ARG A 81 9.13 12.94 -2.18
CA ARG A 81 8.14 13.90 -1.65
C ARG A 81 6.85 13.91 -2.45
N GLN A 82 6.91 13.72 -3.76
CA GLN A 82 5.71 13.71 -4.60
C GLN A 82 4.92 12.43 -4.33
N GLY A 83 5.56 11.26 -4.39
CA GLY A 83 4.93 9.98 -4.06
C GLY A 83 4.36 9.96 -2.64
N ILE A 84 5.03 10.56 -1.65
CA ILE A 84 4.51 10.67 -0.28
C ILE A 84 3.17 11.43 -0.26
N ALA A 85 3.09 12.57 -0.95
CA ALA A 85 1.87 13.36 -1.01
C ALA A 85 0.74 12.61 -1.74
N GLU A 86 1.06 12.01 -2.89
CA GLU A 86 0.11 11.26 -3.72
C GLU A 86 -0.46 10.05 -2.97
N TYR A 87 0.39 9.20 -2.38
CA TYR A 87 -0.06 8.01 -1.64
C TYR A 87 -0.71 8.34 -0.30
N THR A 88 -0.36 9.45 0.34
CA THR A 88 -1.09 9.91 1.54
C THR A 88 -2.51 10.29 1.19
N GLN A 89 -2.70 11.09 0.12
CA GLN A 89 -4.03 11.47 -0.34
C GLN A 89 -4.82 10.26 -0.85
N SER A 90 -4.19 9.41 -1.65
CA SER A 90 -4.78 8.17 -2.17
C SER A 90 -5.26 7.26 -1.05
N LEU A 91 -4.49 7.10 0.04
CA LEU A 91 -4.91 6.31 1.20
C LEU A 91 -6.10 6.95 1.94
N LEU A 92 -6.16 8.28 2.05
CA LEU A 92 -7.31 8.97 2.63
C LEU A 92 -8.59 8.71 1.82
N ASP A 93 -8.49 8.79 0.49
CA ASP A 93 -9.60 8.52 -0.41
C ASP A 93 -10.01 7.05 -0.36
N CYS A 94 -9.05 6.13 -0.29
CA CYS A 94 -9.30 4.72 -0.07
C CYS A 94 -10.03 4.46 1.25
N ASN A 95 -9.58 5.05 2.36
CA ASN A 95 -10.21 4.91 3.67
C ASN A 95 -11.66 5.42 3.67
N LYS A 96 -11.94 6.52 2.95
CA LYS A 96 -13.30 7.04 2.78
C LYS A 96 -14.18 6.07 1.99
N HIS A 97 -13.67 5.53 0.89
CA HIS A 97 -14.37 4.53 0.09
C HIS A 97 -14.63 3.25 0.89
N ALA A 98 -13.61 2.75 1.61
CA ALA A 98 -13.69 1.57 2.46
C ALA A 98 -14.81 1.68 3.50
N ARG A 99 -14.92 2.83 4.19
CA ARG A 99 -16.01 3.09 5.14
C ARG A 99 -17.38 3.06 4.47
N SER A 100 -17.52 3.70 3.30
CA SER A 100 -18.76 3.67 2.53
C SER A 100 -19.17 2.25 2.13
N GLU A 101 -18.22 1.42 1.66
CA GLU A 101 -18.48 0.02 1.33
C GLU A 101 -18.84 -0.80 2.58
N GLY A 102 -18.16 -0.55 3.70
CA GLY A 102 -18.46 -1.18 4.98
C GLY A 102 -19.89 -0.90 5.46
N ASP A 103 -20.31 0.36 5.42
CA ASP A 103 -21.68 0.74 5.81
C ASP A 103 -22.73 0.11 4.88
N ALA A 104 -22.45 0.07 3.58
CA ALA A 104 -23.31 -0.56 2.60
C ALA A 104 -23.38 -2.08 2.78
N ALA A 105 -22.27 -2.74 3.15
CA ALA A 105 -22.23 -4.17 3.48
C ALA A 105 -23.08 -4.47 4.73
N VAL A 106 -22.95 -3.65 5.78
CA VAL A 106 -23.76 -3.78 7.01
C VAL A 106 -25.25 -3.63 6.71
N ALA A 107 -25.63 -2.65 5.89
CA ALA A 107 -27.02 -2.44 5.49
C ALA A 107 -27.60 -3.65 4.74
N ARG A 108 -26.86 -4.19 3.76
CA ARG A 108 -27.26 -5.39 3.00
C ARG A 108 -27.38 -6.62 3.89
N LEU A 109 -26.42 -6.84 4.78
CA LEU A 109 -26.45 -7.99 5.69
C LEU A 109 -27.66 -7.93 6.65
N LYS A 110 -27.97 -6.74 7.17
CA LYS A 110 -29.18 -6.53 8.00
C LYS A 110 -30.45 -6.83 7.23
N ALA A 111 -30.56 -6.34 5.98
CA ALA A 111 -31.71 -6.59 5.12
C ALA A 111 -31.89 -8.07 4.76
N ALA A 112 -30.79 -8.83 4.70
CA ALA A 112 -30.82 -10.26 4.39
C ALA A 112 -31.33 -11.15 5.54
N GLY A 113 -31.46 -10.62 6.77
CA GLY A 113 -32.04 -11.37 7.88
C GLY A 113 -31.26 -12.63 8.27
N VAL A 114 -29.92 -12.56 8.29
CA VAL A 114 -29.06 -13.70 8.68
C VAL A 114 -29.30 -14.16 10.12
N SER A 115 -28.85 -15.37 10.46
CA SER A 115 -29.00 -15.91 11.81
C SER A 115 -28.32 -15.02 12.87
N ALA A 116 -28.76 -15.10 14.13
CA ALA A 116 -28.16 -14.35 15.22
C ALA A 116 -26.66 -14.62 15.36
N ARG A 117 -26.24 -15.88 15.17
CA ARG A 117 -24.82 -16.26 15.24
C ARG A 117 -24.01 -15.66 14.10
N GLN A 118 -24.53 -15.69 12.87
CA GLN A 118 -23.88 -15.03 11.72
C GLN A 118 -23.82 -13.51 11.91
N SER A 119 -24.85 -12.89 12.51
CA SER A 119 -24.87 -11.46 12.80
C SER A 119 -23.77 -11.06 13.80
N GLU A 120 -23.59 -11.82 14.89
CA GLU A 120 -22.53 -11.55 15.87
C GLU A 120 -21.14 -11.71 15.27
N LEU A 121 -20.90 -12.77 14.49
CA LEU A 121 -19.61 -12.97 13.82
C LEU A 121 -19.34 -11.88 12.77
N ALA A 122 -20.36 -11.41 12.07
CA ALA A 122 -20.22 -10.30 11.12
C ALA A 122 -19.90 -8.96 11.82
N LYS A 123 -20.46 -8.70 13.01
CA LYS A 123 -20.10 -7.54 13.82
C LYS A 123 -18.64 -7.59 14.26
N ASP A 124 -18.18 -8.75 14.74
CA ASP A 124 -16.77 -8.95 15.10
C ASP A 124 -15.86 -8.74 13.89
N LEU A 125 -16.20 -9.35 12.75
CA LEU A 125 -15.49 -9.14 11.48
C LEU A 125 -15.40 -7.66 11.11
N TYR A 126 -16.51 -6.91 11.17
CA TYR A 126 -16.50 -5.47 10.89
C TYR A 126 -15.62 -4.70 11.87
N ALA A 127 -15.66 -5.03 13.16
CA ALA A 127 -14.82 -4.38 14.16
C ALA A 127 -13.33 -4.62 13.91
N LYS A 128 -12.94 -5.87 13.59
CA LYS A 128 -11.55 -6.21 13.25
C LYS A 128 -11.11 -5.60 11.93
N TRP A 129 -11.99 -5.56 10.95
CA TRP A 129 -11.79 -4.87 9.67
C TRP A 129 -11.52 -3.38 9.87
N ALA A 130 -12.37 -2.68 10.63
CA ALA A 130 -12.23 -1.26 10.91
C ALA A 130 -10.94 -0.97 11.70
N ALA A 131 -10.62 -1.84 12.67
CA ALA A 131 -9.38 -1.75 13.42
C ALA A 131 -8.17 -1.90 12.49
N TYR A 132 -8.12 -2.93 11.64
CA TYR A 132 -7.01 -3.12 10.71
C TYR A 132 -6.86 -1.95 9.73
N LEU A 133 -7.95 -1.50 9.10
CA LEU A 133 -7.97 -0.34 8.21
C LEU A 133 -7.36 0.90 8.89
N SER A 134 -7.69 1.14 10.16
CA SER A 134 -7.18 2.30 10.91
C SER A 134 -5.66 2.26 11.17
N THR A 135 -5.03 1.10 11.04
CA THR A 135 -3.58 0.95 11.22
C THR A 135 -2.77 1.24 9.96
N MET A 136 -3.44 1.39 8.81
CA MET A 136 -2.78 1.61 7.53
C MET A 136 -2.24 3.03 7.46
N SER A 137 -0.96 3.16 7.10
CA SER A 137 -0.29 4.44 6.95
C SER A 137 0.95 4.29 6.07
N PRO A 138 1.28 5.29 5.23
CA PRO A 138 2.55 5.32 4.52
C PRO A 138 3.76 5.39 5.47
N TYR A 139 3.57 5.87 6.70
CA TYR A 139 4.65 6.16 7.63
C TYR A 139 4.93 5.02 8.63
N SER A 140 4.16 3.95 8.60
CA SER A 140 4.35 2.82 9.51
C SER A 140 4.26 1.49 8.78
N ARG A 141 4.88 0.46 9.37
CA ARG A 141 4.74 -0.90 8.85
C ARG A 141 3.31 -1.40 9.06
N PRO A 142 2.81 -2.32 8.20
CA PRO A 142 1.51 -2.95 8.41
C PRO A 142 1.40 -3.59 9.80
N ASN A 143 0.27 -3.38 10.48
CA ASN A 143 0.01 -4.03 11.75
C ASN A 143 -0.41 -5.49 11.53
N ILE A 144 0.59 -6.38 11.59
CA ILE A 144 0.41 -7.82 11.35
C ILE A 144 -0.62 -8.44 12.30
N ARG A 145 -0.68 -7.97 13.55
CA ARG A 145 -1.64 -8.49 14.54
C ARG A 145 -3.07 -8.10 14.17
N ALA A 146 -3.32 -6.85 13.82
CA ALA A 146 -4.64 -6.40 13.39
C ALA A 146 -5.09 -7.11 12.10
N LYS A 147 -4.15 -7.35 11.16
CA LYS A 147 -4.40 -8.16 9.95
C LYS A 147 -4.78 -9.60 10.31
N ALA A 148 -4.05 -10.24 11.22
CA ALA A 148 -4.34 -11.60 11.65
C ALA A 148 -5.72 -11.69 12.33
N ASP A 149 -6.04 -10.77 13.24
CA ASP A 149 -7.36 -10.69 13.88
C ASP A 149 -8.49 -10.57 12.84
N TYR A 150 -8.31 -9.73 11.82
CA TYR A 150 -9.26 -9.59 10.72
C TYR A 150 -9.46 -10.89 9.94
N VAL A 151 -8.36 -11.56 9.56
CA VAL A 151 -8.40 -12.83 8.83
C VAL A 151 -9.09 -13.91 9.66
N THR A 152 -8.77 -14.02 10.95
CA THR A 152 -9.40 -14.97 11.87
C THR A 152 -10.90 -14.72 12.01
N ALA A 153 -11.33 -13.46 12.17
CA ALA A 153 -12.76 -13.14 12.22
C ALA A 153 -13.49 -13.50 10.91
N LYS A 154 -12.82 -13.30 9.77
CA LYS A 154 -13.35 -13.67 8.45
C LYS A 154 -13.53 -15.19 8.32
N GLU A 155 -12.54 -15.96 8.76
CA GLU A 155 -12.59 -17.42 8.77
C GLU A 155 -13.68 -17.95 9.71
N ALA A 156 -13.88 -17.32 10.86
CA ALA A 156 -14.94 -17.68 11.79
C ALA A 156 -16.33 -17.51 11.14
N LEU A 157 -16.59 -16.38 10.47
CA LEU A 157 -17.83 -16.16 9.73
C LEU A 157 -17.99 -17.17 8.57
N ALA A 158 -16.93 -17.39 7.80
CA ALA A 158 -16.96 -18.36 6.69
C ALA A 158 -17.24 -19.79 7.18
N THR A 159 -16.73 -20.16 8.35
CA THR A 159 -16.97 -21.46 8.98
C THR A 159 -18.42 -21.59 9.42
N GLU A 160 -18.97 -20.60 10.10
CA GLU A 160 -20.40 -20.56 10.47
C GLU A 160 -21.31 -20.69 9.24
N VAL A 161 -21.00 -19.97 8.15
CA VAL A 161 -21.77 -20.05 6.90
C VAL A 161 -21.78 -21.47 6.33
N LYS A 162 -20.65 -22.20 6.42
CA LYS A 162 -20.58 -23.59 5.93
C LYS A 162 -21.40 -24.56 6.78
N PHE A 163 -21.47 -24.36 8.10
CA PHE A 163 -22.22 -25.24 9.00
C PHE A 163 -23.70 -24.92 9.09
N ALA A 164 -24.11 -23.72 8.68
CA ALA A 164 -25.51 -23.29 8.66
C ALA A 164 -26.23 -23.63 7.33
N GLN A 165 -25.55 -24.26 6.37
CA GLN A 165 -26.09 -24.77 5.10
C GLN A 165 -26.51 -26.23 5.24
#